data_AF-A0A4S2LI46-F1
#
_entry.id   AF-A0A4S2LI46-F1
#
_cell.length_a   1.000
_cell.length_b   1.000
_cell.length_c   1.000
_cell.angle_alpha   90.00
_cell.angle_beta   90.00
_cell.angle_gamma   90.00
#
_symmetry.space_group_name_H-M   'P 1'
#
loop_
_entity.id
_entity.type
_entity.pdbx_description
1 polymer ?
#
loop_
_entity_poly.entity_id
_entity_poly.type
_entity_poly.pdbx_seq_one_letter_code
_entity_poly.pdbx_strand_id
1 'polypeptide(L)'
;MAISYPIVRRDELLVEDHFGKKIPDPYRWLEDPDSAETIAFVRSQNEITQKYLDRCPYTDKLKQRLKEVWDYERFSCPFKSGRYYYYWRNSGLQNQSVLFQLESLDGTASVFLDPNEIDADGLAAIRGYSFSEEGNYLCYGLSHGGSDWAELKFKRTDSGEELPDVLKHVKFSGIEWTHDEKGVFYCMYREHMGKADGTETTSNQDQKLMYHVLGTDQSEDVLCVERPDHPKWLIGAEVSVCGRYLLVSYRDGCEPNNLLYYCDLASINYSITGKLNLIPIVDEFEAVYEYVTNEGPLLVLRTNLNAPMYKLITVDITNPDRTNWKDLIAHNGTVLLECATCVHQDKLIVSRLQDVKSRLSVHKLQTGEKIQDLELPLGSVCGITGRKRDTIAFIRFTSFLTPGQVFSCDLTKEPLSLK
;
A
#
# COMPACT_ATOMS: atom_id res chain seq x y z
N MET A 1 14.93 36.57 25.75
CA MET A 1 14.75 35.80 27.00
C MET A 1 15.42 34.46 26.82
N ALA A 2 16.23 34.03 27.78
CA ALA A 2 16.78 32.68 27.79
C ALA A 2 15.64 31.67 27.93
N ILE A 3 15.71 30.56 27.18
CA ILE A 3 14.80 29.42 27.36
C ILE A 3 15.30 28.62 28.56
N SER A 4 14.42 28.33 29.51
CA SER A 4 14.72 27.41 30.59
C SER A 4 14.19 26.03 30.24
N TYR A 5 15.11 25.08 30.05
CA TYR A 5 14.75 23.68 29.80
C TYR A 5 14.26 23.00 31.09
N PRO A 6 13.43 21.96 30.99
CA PRO A 6 12.99 21.24 32.16
C PRO A 6 14.17 20.43 32.71
N ILE A 7 14.18 20.22 34.02
CA ILE A 7 15.16 19.31 34.63
C ILE A 7 14.73 17.89 34.28
N VAL A 8 15.58 17.18 33.55
CA VAL A 8 15.34 15.81 33.11
C VAL A 8 16.21 14.89 33.95
N ARG A 9 15.62 13.92 34.63
CA ARG A 9 16.39 12.95 35.42
C ARG A 9 17.32 12.15 34.51
N ARG A 10 18.56 12.03 34.95
CA ARG A 10 19.59 11.20 34.32
C ARG A 10 19.80 9.96 35.18
N ASP A 11 19.62 8.78 34.60
CA ASP A 11 19.95 7.51 35.22
C ASP A 11 21.37 7.08 34.84
N GLU A 12 22.36 7.65 35.51
CA GLU A 12 23.79 7.42 35.19
C GLU A 12 24.24 5.97 35.44
N LEU A 13 23.40 5.14 36.07
CA LEU A 13 23.72 3.75 36.38
C LEU A 13 23.49 2.83 35.18
N LEU A 14 22.70 3.24 34.18
CA LEU A 14 22.45 2.42 33.02
C LEU A 14 23.59 2.55 32.00
N VAL A 15 24.43 1.52 31.95
CA VAL A 15 25.56 1.42 31.01
C VAL A 15 25.57 0.03 30.38
N GLU A 16 25.41 -0.03 29.07
CA GLU A 16 25.48 -1.26 28.30
C GLU A 16 26.92 -1.55 27.85
N ASP A 17 27.22 -2.82 27.61
CA ASP A 17 28.48 -3.24 27.00
C ASP A 17 28.22 -3.75 25.59
N HIS A 18 28.75 -3.05 24.59
CA HIS A 18 28.68 -3.43 23.20
C HIS A 18 30.09 -3.70 22.68
N PHE A 19 30.44 -4.98 22.56
CA PHE A 19 31.75 -5.44 22.08
C PHE A 19 32.93 -4.88 22.89
N GLY A 20 32.79 -4.83 24.22
CA GLY A 20 33.80 -4.31 25.15
C GLY A 20 33.78 -2.78 25.31
N LYS A 21 32.86 -2.08 24.64
CA LYS A 21 32.67 -0.62 24.80
C LYS A 21 31.50 -0.35 25.74
N LYS A 22 31.75 0.42 26.79
CA LYS A 22 30.73 0.89 27.73
C LYS A 22 29.96 2.07 27.14
N ILE A 23 28.64 1.93 27.00
CA ILE A 23 27.75 2.93 26.41
C ILE A 23 26.70 3.33 27.45
N PRO A 24 26.78 4.53 28.06
CA PRO A 24 25.77 5.02 28.99
C PRO A 24 24.49 5.45 28.26
N ASP A 25 23.33 5.08 28.80
CA ASP A 25 22.01 5.51 28.32
C ASP A 25 21.15 6.08 29.46
N PRO A 26 21.41 7.32 29.88
CA PRO A 26 20.81 7.89 31.08
C PRO A 26 19.31 8.20 30.96
N TYR A 27 18.69 7.97 29.80
CA TYR A 27 17.30 8.33 29.54
C TYR A 27 16.44 7.17 29.06
N ARG A 28 16.91 5.92 29.20
CA ARG A 28 16.14 4.70 28.87
C ARG A 28 14.73 4.68 29.46
N TRP A 29 14.52 5.31 30.61
CA TRP A 29 13.21 5.41 31.24
C TRP A 29 12.16 6.13 30.36
N LEU A 30 12.58 6.93 29.37
CA LEU A 30 11.69 7.53 28.37
C LEU A 30 11.15 6.52 27.35
N GLU A 31 11.71 5.31 27.26
CA GLU A 31 11.20 4.24 26.39
C GLU A 31 9.89 3.62 26.90
N ASP A 32 9.51 3.89 28.16
CA ASP A 32 8.18 3.58 28.68
C ASP A 32 7.25 4.81 28.49
N PRO A 33 6.35 4.78 27.50
CA PRO A 33 5.45 5.90 27.21
C PRO A 33 4.34 6.05 28.26
N ASP A 34 4.04 5.00 29.03
CA ASP A 34 2.96 5.00 30.02
C ASP A 34 3.43 5.51 31.39
N SER A 35 4.74 5.63 31.60
CA SER A 35 5.29 6.10 32.87
C SER A 35 4.87 7.55 33.15
N ALA A 36 4.53 7.84 34.41
CA ALA A 36 4.17 9.19 34.83
C ALA A 36 5.31 10.19 34.60
N GLU A 37 6.57 9.73 34.69
CA GLU A 37 7.76 10.54 34.44
C GLU A 37 7.87 10.92 32.96
N THR A 38 7.66 9.97 32.03
CA THR A 38 7.67 10.22 30.58
C THR A 38 6.56 11.17 30.18
N ILE A 39 5.35 10.97 30.70
CA ILE A 39 4.21 11.87 30.44
C ILE A 39 4.51 13.30 30.93
N ALA A 40 5.09 13.43 32.13
CA ALA A 40 5.49 14.74 32.66
C ALA A 40 6.59 15.39 31.82
N PHE A 41 7.58 14.60 31.37
CA PHE A 41 8.62 15.06 30.46
C PHE A 41 8.03 15.59 29.14
N VAL A 42 7.17 14.83 28.45
CA VAL A 42 6.53 15.25 27.19
C VAL A 42 5.73 16.53 27.39
N ARG A 43 4.93 16.64 28.46
CA ARG A 43 4.19 17.87 28.79
C ARG A 43 5.14 19.07 28.95
N SER A 44 6.24 18.90 29.68
CA SER A 44 7.20 19.98 29.89
C SER A 44 7.89 20.45 28.61
N GLN A 45 8.19 19.54 27.68
CA GLN A 45 8.74 19.88 26.36
C GLN A 45 7.72 20.63 25.49
N ASN A 46 6.46 20.19 25.49
CA ASN A 46 5.37 20.85 24.78
C ASN A 46 5.13 22.26 25.30
N GLU A 47 5.15 22.47 26.62
CA GLU A 47 4.97 23.81 27.21
C GLU A 47 6.05 24.80 26.76
N ILE A 48 7.32 24.38 26.72
CA ILE A 48 8.43 25.23 26.28
C ILE A 48 8.31 25.55 24.80
N THR A 49 8.01 24.53 24.00
CA THR A 49 7.88 24.66 22.54
C THR A 49 6.70 25.55 22.18
N GLN A 50 5.54 25.34 22.80
CA GLN A 50 4.35 26.15 22.57
C GLN A 50 4.59 27.61 22.96
N LYS A 51 5.17 27.88 24.14
CA LYS A 51 5.55 29.24 24.55
C LYS A 51 6.51 29.92 23.60
N TYR A 52 7.37 29.17 22.90
CA TYR A 52 8.27 29.69 21.89
C TYR A 52 7.51 30.00 20.58
N LEU A 53 6.71 29.06 20.08
CA LEU A 53 5.92 29.22 18.86
C LEU A 53 4.88 30.34 18.97
N ASP A 54 4.25 30.50 20.13
CA ASP A 54 3.27 31.56 20.42
C ASP A 54 3.86 32.98 20.32
N ARG A 55 5.18 33.12 20.41
CA ARG A 55 5.87 34.42 20.25
C ARG A 55 6.03 34.83 18.79
N CYS A 56 5.87 33.91 17.84
CA CYS A 56 6.03 34.23 16.43
C CYS A 56 4.85 35.13 15.97
N PRO A 57 5.09 36.40 15.60
CA PRO A 57 4.02 37.34 15.25
C PRO A 57 3.37 37.02 13.89
N TYR A 58 3.90 36.01 13.18
CA TYR A 58 3.44 35.61 11.87
C TYR A 58 2.65 34.29 11.89
N THR A 59 2.50 33.62 13.03
CA THR A 59 1.83 32.31 13.12
C THR A 59 0.45 32.32 12.47
N ASP A 60 -0.40 33.28 12.84
CA ASP A 60 -1.76 33.36 12.31
C ASP A 60 -1.77 33.72 10.81
N LYS A 61 -0.87 34.60 10.37
CA LYS A 61 -0.72 34.95 8.94
C LYS A 61 -0.28 33.75 8.11
N LEU A 62 0.66 32.94 8.63
CA LEU A 62 1.13 31.73 7.98
C LEU A 62 0.03 30.66 7.93
N LYS A 63 -0.67 30.42 9.04
CA LYS A 63 -1.81 29.50 9.09
C LYS A 63 -2.90 29.89 8.10
N GLN A 64 -3.27 31.17 8.08
CA GLN A 64 -4.28 31.70 7.15
C GLN A 64 -3.83 31.53 5.70
N ARG A 65 -2.59 31.91 5.37
CA ARG A 65 -2.07 31.76 4.01
C ARG A 65 -1.98 30.30 3.56
N LEU A 66 -1.54 29.40 4.45
CA LEU A 66 -1.51 27.97 4.17
C LEU A 66 -2.92 27.43 3.93
N LYS A 67 -3.89 27.80 4.76
CA LYS A 67 -5.30 27.42 4.59
C LYS A 67 -5.84 27.87 3.23
N GLU A 68 -5.63 29.13 2.85
CA GLU A 68 -6.07 29.66 1.55
C GLU A 68 -5.46 28.93 0.36
N VAL A 69 -4.19 28.54 0.43
CA VAL A 69 -3.51 27.82 -0.65
C VAL A 69 -3.91 26.34 -0.69
N TRP A 70 -4.30 25.77 0.46
CA TRP A 70 -4.71 24.37 0.59
C TRP A 70 -6.19 24.13 0.24
N ASP A 71 -7.02 25.16 0.36
CA ASP A 71 -8.48 25.11 0.14
C ASP A 71 -8.84 25.11 -1.35
N TYR A 72 -8.58 23.98 -2.00
CA TYR A 72 -9.02 23.70 -3.38
C TYR A 72 -9.44 22.23 -3.51
N GLU A 73 -10.33 21.96 -4.45
CA GLU A 73 -10.81 20.60 -4.68
C GLU A 73 -9.69 19.67 -5.18
N ARG A 74 -9.62 18.47 -4.59
CA ARG A 74 -8.60 17.48 -4.88
C ARG A 74 -9.27 16.15 -5.25
N PHE A 75 -8.76 15.51 -6.31
CA PHE A 75 -9.29 14.26 -6.85
C PHE A 75 -8.17 13.22 -6.99
N SER A 76 -8.48 11.95 -6.71
CA SER A 76 -7.65 10.82 -7.15
C SER A 76 -7.94 10.47 -8.62
N CYS A 77 -7.14 9.56 -9.20
CA CYS A 77 -7.58 8.88 -10.41
C CYS A 77 -8.91 8.13 -10.14
N PRO A 78 -9.87 8.21 -11.07
CA PRO A 78 -10.97 7.25 -11.13
C PRO A 78 -10.43 5.84 -11.36
N PHE A 79 -11.11 4.84 -10.81
CA PHE A 79 -10.87 3.44 -11.14
C PHE A 79 -12.20 2.70 -11.24
N LYS A 80 -12.26 1.69 -12.10
CA LYS A 80 -13.47 0.90 -12.32
C LYS A 80 -13.48 -0.32 -11.41
N SER A 81 -14.59 -0.59 -10.75
CA SER A 81 -14.84 -1.86 -10.07
C SER A 81 -16.30 -2.27 -10.23
N GLY A 82 -16.53 -3.50 -10.69
CA GLY A 82 -17.83 -3.95 -11.15
C GLY A 82 -18.43 -3.00 -12.18
N ARG A 83 -19.67 -2.56 -11.93
CA ARG A 83 -20.42 -1.62 -12.78
C ARG A 83 -20.09 -0.14 -12.54
N TYR A 84 -19.35 0.20 -11.48
CA TYR A 84 -19.16 1.59 -11.06
C TYR A 84 -17.71 2.07 -11.28
N TYR A 85 -17.55 3.39 -11.35
CA TYR A 85 -16.28 4.06 -11.13
C TYR A 85 -16.23 4.62 -9.71
N TYR A 86 -15.04 4.65 -9.13
CA TYR A 86 -14.80 5.21 -7.82
C TYR A 86 -13.63 6.18 -7.87
N TYR A 87 -13.66 7.21 -7.01
CA TYR A 87 -12.55 8.14 -6.84
C TYR A 87 -12.64 8.82 -5.47
N TRP A 88 -11.48 9.20 -4.93
CA TRP A 88 -11.40 10.02 -3.72
C TRP A 88 -11.52 11.49 -4.08
N ARG A 89 -12.30 12.24 -3.31
CA ARG A 89 -12.43 13.69 -3.41
C ARG A 89 -12.25 14.34 -2.05
N ASN A 90 -11.57 15.48 -2.02
CA ASN A 90 -11.57 16.39 -0.88
C ASN A 90 -12.04 17.76 -1.38
N SER A 91 -13.03 18.35 -0.72
CA SER A 91 -13.58 19.65 -1.11
C SER A 91 -12.63 20.83 -0.88
N GLY A 92 -11.53 20.61 -0.14
CA GLY A 92 -10.53 21.63 0.14
C GLY A 92 -9.88 21.41 1.50
N LEU A 93 -10.69 21.37 2.56
CA LEU A 93 -10.22 21.34 3.95
C LEU A 93 -10.84 20.22 4.79
N GLN A 94 -11.48 19.22 4.17
CA GLN A 94 -11.96 18.05 4.90
C GLN A 94 -10.75 17.33 5.52
N ASN A 95 -10.92 16.81 6.74
CA ASN A 95 -9.87 16.07 7.44
C ASN A 95 -9.42 14.86 6.60
N GLN A 96 -10.40 14.09 6.11
CA GLN A 96 -10.19 12.96 5.23
C GLN A 96 -10.90 13.16 3.89
N SER A 97 -10.28 12.67 2.81
CA SER A 97 -10.96 12.57 1.52
C SER A 97 -12.10 11.56 1.59
N VAL A 98 -13.16 11.79 0.81
CA VAL A 98 -14.36 10.94 0.73
C VAL A 98 -14.31 10.12 -0.55
N LEU A 99 -14.68 8.84 -0.46
CA LEU A 99 -14.79 7.96 -1.63
C LEU A 99 -16.16 8.16 -2.28
N PHE A 100 -16.15 8.62 -3.53
CA PHE A 100 -17.34 8.77 -4.35
C PHE A 100 -17.49 7.59 -5.31
N GLN A 101 -18.75 7.31 -5.68
CA GLN A 101 -19.15 6.31 -6.66
C GLN A 101 -19.90 6.97 -7.82
N LEU A 102 -19.70 6.45 -9.03
CA LEU A 102 -20.23 6.90 -10.32
C LEU A 102 -20.73 5.69 -11.12
N GLU A 103 -21.89 5.77 -11.77
CA GLU A 103 -22.32 4.75 -12.74
C GLU A 103 -21.55 4.83 -14.07
N SER A 104 -21.15 6.04 -14.45
CA SER A 104 -20.35 6.35 -15.64
C SER A 104 -19.49 7.58 -15.38
N LEU A 105 -18.43 7.78 -16.18
CA LEU A 105 -17.50 8.90 -15.99
C LEU A 105 -18.14 10.29 -16.18
N ASP A 106 -19.24 10.35 -16.92
CA ASP A 106 -20.09 11.53 -17.15
C ASP A 106 -21.35 11.55 -16.25
N GLY A 107 -21.49 10.54 -15.38
CA GLY A 107 -22.62 10.39 -14.48
C GLY A 107 -22.56 11.31 -13.25
N THR A 108 -23.62 11.26 -12.44
CA THR A 108 -23.67 11.99 -11.16
C THR A 108 -22.96 11.17 -10.08
N ALA A 109 -22.04 11.80 -9.36
CA ALA A 109 -21.33 11.17 -8.25
C ALA A 109 -22.18 11.13 -6.98
N SER A 110 -22.10 10.04 -6.24
CA SER A 110 -22.68 9.90 -4.89
C SER A 110 -21.60 9.52 -3.89
N VAL A 111 -21.78 9.87 -2.61
CA VAL A 111 -20.87 9.47 -1.54
C VAL A 111 -21.02 7.97 -1.30
N PHE A 112 -19.91 7.24 -1.31
CA PHE A 112 -19.88 5.81 -1.04
C PHE A 112 -19.30 5.49 0.34
N LEU A 113 -18.20 6.15 0.71
CA LEU A 113 -17.58 5.99 2.03
C LEU A 113 -17.01 7.33 2.49
N ASP A 114 -17.50 7.85 3.61
CA ASP A 114 -17.01 9.08 4.25
C ASP A 114 -16.34 8.77 5.59
N PRO A 115 -14.99 8.79 5.66
CA PRO A 115 -14.28 8.57 6.92
C PRO A 115 -14.59 9.62 7.99
N ASN A 116 -15.01 10.82 7.60
CA ASN A 116 -15.37 11.90 8.51
C ASN A 116 -16.72 11.65 9.21
N GLU A 117 -17.58 10.78 8.67
CA GLU A 117 -18.83 10.34 9.33
C GLU A 117 -18.59 9.18 10.31
N ILE A 118 -17.54 8.38 10.09
CA ILE A 118 -17.17 7.26 10.96
C ILE A 118 -16.59 7.77 12.28
N ASP A 119 -15.75 8.80 12.20
CA ASP A 119 -15.14 9.43 13.36
C ASP A 119 -15.21 10.96 13.22
N ALA A 120 -16.09 11.56 14.02
CA ALA A 120 -16.33 13.00 14.02
C ALA A 120 -15.08 13.81 14.45
N ASP A 121 -14.16 13.20 15.20
CA ASP A 121 -12.90 13.84 15.59
C ASP A 121 -11.87 13.83 14.44
N GLY A 122 -12.15 13.10 13.35
CA GLY A 122 -11.29 13.01 12.16
C GLY A 122 -9.98 12.26 12.37
N LEU A 123 -9.89 11.46 13.45
CA LEU A 123 -8.70 10.70 13.83
C LEU A 123 -8.67 9.32 13.16
N ALA A 124 -9.79 8.85 12.64
CA ALA A 124 -9.87 7.67 11.82
C ALA A 124 -9.48 7.97 10.36
N ALA A 125 -8.67 7.09 9.78
CA ALA A 125 -8.25 7.17 8.38
C ALA A 125 -8.37 5.80 7.71
N ILE A 126 -8.67 5.82 6.42
CA ILE A 126 -8.71 4.59 5.61
C ILE A 126 -7.28 4.16 5.29
N ARG A 127 -6.90 2.97 5.74
CA ARG A 127 -5.57 2.38 5.55
C ARG A 127 -5.69 1.13 4.68
N GLY A 128 -5.66 1.36 3.37
CA GLY A 128 -5.85 0.32 2.35
C GLY A 128 -7.32 -0.02 2.13
N TYR A 129 -7.63 -0.45 0.92
CA TYR A 129 -8.95 -0.94 0.54
C TYR A 129 -8.81 -1.80 -0.70
N SER A 130 -9.73 -2.74 -0.87
CA SER A 130 -9.78 -3.62 -2.03
C SER A 130 -11.22 -4.01 -2.33
N PHE A 131 -11.56 -3.98 -3.62
CA PHE A 131 -12.85 -4.45 -4.09
C PHE A 131 -12.75 -5.91 -4.49
N SER A 132 -13.83 -6.66 -4.29
CA SER A 132 -13.94 -8.01 -4.83
C SER A 132 -13.86 -8.01 -6.37
N GLU A 133 -13.54 -9.15 -6.99
CA GLU A 133 -13.24 -9.22 -8.42
C GLU A 133 -14.36 -8.66 -9.31
N GLU A 134 -15.62 -8.99 -9.01
CA GLU A 134 -16.80 -8.46 -9.71
C GLU A 134 -17.30 -7.14 -9.11
N GLY A 135 -16.65 -6.66 -8.05
CA GLY A 135 -16.91 -5.37 -7.42
C GLY A 135 -18.20 -5.34 -6.65
N ASN A 136 -18.67 -6.48 -6.12
CA ASN A 136 -19.87 -6.60 -5.28
C ASN A 136 -19.60 -6.18 -3.82
N TYR A 137 -18.35 -6.30 -3.37
CA TYR A 137 -17.93 -5.96 -2.01
C TYR A 137 -16.72 -5.03 -2.02
N LEU A 138 -16.67 -4.16 -1.02
CA LEU A 138 -15.48 -3.42 -0.61
C LEU A 138 -15.02 -3.98 0.74
N CYS A 139 -13.73 -4.29 0.87
CA CYS A 139 -13.07 -4.44 2.15
C CYS A 139 -12.13 -3.25 2.34
N TYR A 140 -12.18 -2.59 3.50
CA TYR A 140 -11.37 -1.41 3.79
C TYR A 140 -10.80 -1.47 5.20
N GLY A 141 -9.56 -0.98 5.36
CA GLY A 141 -8.91 -0.86 6.66
C GLY A 141 -9.19 0.49 7.29
N LEU A 142 -9.48 0.50 8.58
CA LEU A 142 -9.64 1.70 9.40
C LEU A 142 -8.56 1.75 10.46
N SER A 143 -7.78 2.82 10.49
CA SER A 143 -6.76 3.10 11.50
C SER A 143 -7.13 4.33 12.31
N HIS A 144 -6.90 4.28 13.62
CA HIS A 144 -7.23 5.37 14.55
C HIS A 144 -5.97 6.04 15.08
N GLY A 145 -6.02 7.37 15.26
CA GLY A 145 -4.95 8.13 15.91
C GLY A 145 -3.60 8.10 15.18
N GLY A 146 -3.60 7.77 13.88
CA GLY A 146 -2.37 7.59 13.10
C GLY A 146 -1.61 6.30 13.41
N SER A 147 -2.21 5.37 14.16
CA SER A 147 -1.63 4.05 14.42
C SER A 147 -1.49 3.23 13.14
N ASP A 148 -0.43 2.42 13.09
CA ASP A 148 -0.27 1.43 12.04
C ASP A 148 -1.17 0.19 12.26
N TRP A 149 -1.89 0.08 13.38
CA TRP A 149 -2.94 -0.94 13.53
C TRP A 149 -4.17 -0.55 12.72
N ALA A 150 -4.81 -1.55 12.12
CA ALA A 150 -6.04 -1.41 11.38
C ALA A 150 -7.07 -2.46 11.81
N GLU A 151 -8.34 -2.08 11.70
CA GLU A 151 -9.47 -3.00 11.63
C GLU A 151 -9.96 -3.07 10.19
N LEU A 152 -10.14 -4.27 9.63
CA LEU A 152 -10.77 -4.42 8.31
C LEU A 152 -12.28 -4.55 8.48
N LYS A 153 -13.03 -3.83 7.65
CA LYS A 153 -14.49 -3.85 7.59
C LYS A 153 -14.95 -4.04 6.15
N PHE A 154 -16.18 -4.53 5.99
CA PHE A 154 -16.72 -4.92 4.69
C PHE A 154 -18.02 -4.18 4.40
N LYS A 155 -18.23 -3.83 3.12
CA LYS A 155 -19.39 -3.07 2.66
C LYS A 155 -19.87 -3.58 1.31
N ARG A 156 -21.18 -3.69 1.11
CA ARG A 156 -21.77 -3.97 -0.20
C ARG A 156 -21.71 -2.75 -1.10
N THR A 157 -21.37 -2.95 -2.37
CA THR A 157 -21.20 -1.82 -3.32
C THR A 157 -22.50 -1.34 -3.96
N ASP A 158 -23.51 -2.20 -4.04
CA ASP A 158 -24.81 -1.91 -4.65
C ASP A 158 -25.73 -1.05 -3.77
N SER A 159 -25.67 -1.31 -2.47
CA SER A 159 -26.55 -0.73 -1.44
C SER A 159 -25.81 0.21 -0.50
N GLY A 160 -24.49 0.08 -0.40
CA GLY A 160 -23.71 0.75 0.63
C GLY A 160 -23.92 0.17 2.03
N GLU A 161 -24.54 -1.01 2.16
CA GLU A 161 -24.74 -1.67 3.45
C GLU A 161 -23.40 -2.14 4.05
N GLU A 162 -23.15 -1.80 5.31
CA GLU A 162 -22.03 -2.35 6.08
C GLU A 162 -22.33 -3.80 6.48
N LEU A 163 -21.36 -4.68 6.30
CA LEU A 163 -21.44 -6.08 6.71
C LEU A 163 -20.96 -6.25 8.15
N PRO A 164 -21.41 -7.29 8.87
CA PRO A 164 -21.07 -7.50 10.29
C PRO A 164 -19.61 -7.91 10.51
N ASP A 165 -18.92 -8.35 9.47
CA ASP A 165 -17.54 -8.83 9.49
C ASP A 165 -16.55 -7.72 9.92
N VAL A 166 -15.73 -8.02 10.94
CA VAL A 166 -14.68 -7.13 11.44
C VAL A 166 -13.42 -7.93 11.76
N LEU A 167 -12.30 -7.57 11.15
CA LEU A 167 -11.00 -8.24 11.35
C LEU A 167 -10.05 -7.34 12.11
N LYS A 168 -9.61 -7.77 13.29
CA LYS A 168 -8.73 -7.01 14.19
C LYS A 168 -7.28 -7.47 14.12
N HIS A 169 -6.39 -6.66 14.72
CA HIS A 169 -4.94 -6.90 14.77
C HIS A 169 -4.29 -7.01 13.39
N VAL A 170 -4.81 -6.25 12.43
CA VAL A 170 -4.27 -6.16 11.07
C VAL A 170 -3.22 -5.06 11.04
N LYS A 171 -2.03 -5.38 10.53
CA LYS A 171 -0.92 -4.43 10.40
C LYS A 171 0.02 -4.92 9.30
N PHE A 172 0.48 -3.98 8.46
CA PHE A 172 1.34 -4.27 7.29
C PHE A 172 0.77 -5.37 6.39
N SER A 173 -0.50 -5.22 6.00
CA SER A 173 -1.29 -6.22 5.27
C SER A 173 -1.77 -5.70 3.91
N GLY A 174 -1.80 -6.57 2.91
CA GLY A 174 -2.65 -6.42 1.72
C GLY A 174 -4.10 -6.83 2.01
N ILE A 175 -4.98 -6.73 1.02
CA ILE A 175 -6.36 -7.21 1.08
C ILE A 175 -6.68 -7.89 -0.26
N GLU A 176 -6.53 -9.21 -0.29
CA GLU A 176 -6.52 -9.96 -1.54
C GLU A 176 -7.75 -10.86 -1.65
N TRP A 177 -8.72 -10.43 -2.46
CA TRP A 177 -9.93 -11.20 -2.70
C TRP A 177 -9.65 -12.44 -3.55
N THR A 178 -10.26 -13.56 -3.19
CA THR A 178 -10.43 -14.65 -4.15
C THR A 178 -11.47 -14.26 -5.21
N HIS A 179 -11.28 -14.71 -6.44
CA HIS A 179 -12.19 -14.39 -7.54
C HIS A 179 -13.57 -15.07 -7.43
N ASP A 180 -13.74 -16.02 -6.50
CA ASP A 180 -15.07 -16.54 -6.15
C ASP A 180 -15.84 -15.64 -5.17
N GLU A 181 -15.24 -14.51 -4.77
CA GLU A 181 -15.77 -13.46 -3.89
C GLU A 181 -16.25 -13.97 -2.52
N LYS A 182 -15.77 -15.15 -2.09
CA LYS A 182 -16.14 -15.72 -0.79
C LYS A 182 -15.32 -15.18 0.36
N GLY A 183 -14.15 -14.61 0.11
CA GLY A 183 -13.23 -14.24 1.17
C GLY A 183 -12.01 -13.47 0.72
N VAL A 184 -11.21 -13.08 1.71
CA VAL A 184 -9.98 -12.30 1.52
C VAL A 184 -8.80 -12.94 2.25
N PHE A 185 -7.63 -12.91 1.62
CA PHE A 185 -6.37 -13.09 2.33
C PHE A 185 -5.94 -11.78 2.96
N TYR A 186 -5.48 -11.85 4.21
CA TYR A 186 -4.97 -10.70 4.96
C TYR A 186 -3.91 -11.14 5.98
N CYS A 187 -3.01 -10.24 6.33
CA CYS A 187 -1.96 -10.47 7.32
C CYS A 187 -2.37 -9.90 8.69
N MET A 188 -2.10 -10.65 9.75
CA MET A 188 -2.37 -10.22 11.12
C MET A 188 -1.29 -10.67 12.11
N TYR A 189 -1.34 -10.08 13.30
CA TYR A 189 -0.53 -10.46 14.46
C TYR A 189 -1.43 -11.03 15.54
N ARG A 190 -1.59 -12.36 15.57
CA ARG A 190 -2.55 -13.05 16.45
C ARG A 190 -2.20 -12.90 17.93
N GLU A 191 -0.93 -13.01 18.24
CA GLU A 191 -0.41 -12.90 19.60
C GLU A 191 0.18 -11.50 19.76
N HIS A 192 -0.46 -10.66 20.58
CA HIS A 192 0.09 -9.39 21.02
C HIS A 192 0.02 -9.34 22.55
N MET A 193 1.11 -8.90 23.17
CA MET A 193 1.20 -8.72 24.61
C MET A 193 0.97 -7.24 24.93
N GLY A 194 -0.05 -6.93 25.73
CA GLY A 194 -0.34 -5.56 26.14
C GLY A 194 -1.27 -4.82 25.17
N LYS A 195 -1.05 -3.51 25.01
CA LYS A 195 -1.85 -2.65 24.12
C LYS A 195 -1.49 -2.89 22.65
N ALA A 196 -2.44 -2.63 21.77
CA ALA A 196 -2.28 -2.62 20.32
C ALA A 196 -3.01 -1.40 19.75
N ASP A 197 -2.72 -0.22 20.29
CA ASP A 197 -3.38 1.05 19.95
C ASP A 197 -2.42 2.05 19.28
N GLY A 198 -1.14 1.69 19.14
CA GLY A 198 -0.08 2.51 18.53
C GLY A 198 0.75 3.28 19.55
N THR A 199 0.43 3.20 20.84
CA THR A 199 1.25 3.79 21.91
C THR A 199 2.31 2.81 22.42
N GLU A 200 2.14 1.51 22.19
CA GLU A 200 3.08 0.49 22.61
C GLU A 200 4.38 0.51 21.81
N THR A 201 5.46 0.05 22.45
CA THR A 201 6.79 -0.11 21.83
C THR A 201 7.13 -1.58 21.56
N THR A 202 6.17 -2.49 21.73
CA THR A 202 6.37 -3.93 21.55
C THR A 202 6.67 -4.28 20.10
N SER A 203 7.71 -5.08 19.89
CA SER A 203 8.10 -5.56 18.56
C SER A 203 7.00 -6.43 17.94
N ASN A 204 6.62 -6.15 16.70
CA ASN A 204 5.72 -7.00 15.94
C ASN A 204 6.50 -8.15 15.29
N GLN A 205 6.19 -9.37 15.67
CA GLN A 205 6.83 -10.61 15.19
C GLN A 205 5.76 -11.66 14.89
N ASP A 206 6.14 -12.70 14.14
CA ASP A 206 5.27 -13.84 13.79
C ASP A 206 4.01 -13.41 13.04
N GLN A 207 4.18 -12.56 12.02
CA GLN A 207 3.09 -12.20 11.12
C GLN A 207 2.50 -13.46 10.46
N LYS A 208 1.18 -13.56 10.41
CA LYS A 208 0.45 -14.69 9.82
C LYS A 208 -0.35 -14.21 8.63
N LEU A 209 -0.36 -14.98 7.54
CA LEU A 209 -1.34 -14.82 6.47
C LEU A 209 -2.55 -15.68 6.79
N MET A 210 -3.69 -15.02 6.93
CA MET A 210 -4.99 -15.61 7.21
C MET A 210 -5.88 -15.54 5.97
N TYR A 211 -6.91 -16.37 5.93
CA TYR A 211 -8.02 -16.27 4.99
C TYR A 211 -9.32 -16.16 5.76
N HIS A 212 -10.06 -15.08 5.52
CA HIS A 212 -11.36 -14.81 6.09
C HIS A 212 -12.46 -15.14 5.10
N VAL A 213 -13.47 -15.89 5.54
CA VAL A 213 -14.68 -16.17 4.74
C VAL A 213 -15.75 -15.16 5.12
N LEU A 214 -16.33 -14.50 4.12
CA LEU A 214 -17.35 -13.48 4.35
C LEU A 214 -18.59 -14.09 5.02
N GLY A 215 -19.05 -13.43 6.07
CA GLY A 215 -20.19 -13.84 6.91
C GLY A 215 -19.81 -14.74 8.09
N THR A 216 -18.53 -15.00 8.36
CA THR A 216 -18.07 -15.80 9.52
C THR A 216 -17.41 -14.92 10.58
N ASP A 217 -17.28 -15.42 11.81
CA ASP A 217 -16.52 -14.70 12.83
C ASP A 217 -15.00 -14.79 12.56
N GLN A 218 -14.23 -13.76 12.93
CA GLN A 218 -12.76 -13.75 12.76
C GLN A 218 -12.08 -14.97 13.42
N SER A 219 -12.66 -15.52 14.50
CA SER A 219 -12.13 -16.72 15.16
C SER A 219 -12.16 -17.98 14.29
N GLU A 220 -12.96 -17.98 13.21
CA GLU A 220 -13.05 -19.06 12.23
C GLU A 220 -12.02 -18.91 11.08
N ASP A 221 -11.28 -17.80 11.05
CA ASP A 221 -10.32 -17.52 9.98
C ASP A 221 -9.23 -18.58 9.89
N VAL A 222 -8.91 -18.94 8.65
CA VAL A 222 -8.00 -20.03 8.32
C VAL A 222 -6.57 -19.52 8.29
N LEU A 223 -5.68 -20.15 9.06
CA LEU A 223 -4.24 -19.89 8.99
C LEU A 223 -3.66 -20.52 7.71
N CYS A 224 -3.27 -19.67 6.76
CA CYS A 224 -2.77 -20.08 5.44
C CYS A 224 -1.25 -20.21 5.41
N VAL A 225 -0.53 -19.23 5.96
CA VAL A 225 0.94 -19.17 5.93
C VAL A 225 1.48 -18.57 7.22
N GLU A 226 2.56 -19.16 7.75
CA GLU A 226 3.35 -18.62 8.86
C GLU A 226 4.81 -19.10 8.75
N ARG A 227 5.74 -18.33 9.34
CA ARG A 227 7.17 -18.64 9.41
C ARG A 227 7.71 -18.48 10.83
N PRO A 228 7.32 -19.35 11.79
CA PRO A 228 7.84 -19.28 13.15
C PRO A 228 9.36 -19.55 13.24
N ASP A 229 9.95 -20.16 12.20
CA ASP A 229 11.39 -20.30 12.01
C ASP A 229 12.07 -18.98 11.66
N HIS A 230 11.31 -17.99 11.17
CA HIS A 230 11.77 -16.63 10.86
C HIS A 230 10.77 -15.56 11.36
N PRO A 231 10.71 -15.32 12.67
CA PRO A 231 9.67 -14.49 13.30
C PRO A 231 9.65 -13.02 12.84
N LYS A 232 10.72 -12.53 12.20
CA LYS A 232 10.80 -11.15 11.69
C LYS A 232 10.36 -11.00 10.23
N TRP A 233 10.13 -12.11 9.53
CA TRP A 233 9.75 -12.03 8.12
C TRP A 233 8.34 -11.49 7.98
N LEU A 234 8.17 -10.60 7.00
CA LEU A 234 6.87 -10.09 6.60
C LEU A 234 6.37 -10.90 5.40
N ILE A 235 5.08 -11.20 5.40
CA ILE A 235 4.38 -11.94 4.36
C ILE A 235 3.58 -10.95 3.52
N GLY A 236 3.86 -10.92 2.22
CA GLY A 236 3.00 -10.31 1.22
C GLY A 236 2.20 -11.39 0.50
N ALA A 237 0.95 -11.09 0.16
CA ALA A 237 0.10 -11.93 -0.65
C ALA A 237 -0.49 -11.09 -1.79
N GLU A 238 -0.65 -11.70 -2.96
CA GLU A 238 -1.34 -11.10 -4.09
C GLU A 238 -2.04 -12.19 -4.91
N VAL A 239 -3.32 -12.01 -5.22
CA VAL A 239 -4.03 -12.94 -6.12
C VAL A 239 -3.78 -12.51 -7.57
N SER A 240 -3.32 -13.45 -8.40
CA SER A 240 -3.03 -13.18 -9.81
C SER A 240 -4.26 -12.65 -10.55
N VAL A 241 -4.07 -11.85 -11.61
CA VAL A 241 -5.17 -11.23 -12.38
C VAL A 241 -6.16 -12.22 -12.99
N CYS A 242 -5.82 -13.50 -13.11
CA CYS A 242 -6.73 -14.56 -13.56
C CYS A 242 -7.44 -15.31 -12.41
N GLY A 243 -7.18 -14.94 -11.16
CA GLY A 243 -7.74 -15.53 -9.95
C GLY A 243 -7.14 -16.87 -9.53
N ARG A 244 -6.31 -17.50 -10.38
CA ARG A 244 -5.88 -18.88 -10.17
C ARG A 244 -4.75 -19.04 -9.16
N TYR A 245 -3.81 -18.10 -9.12
CA TYR A 245 -2.61 -18.24 -8.29
C TYR A 245 -2.64 -17.25 -7.14
N LEU A 246 -2.35 -17.73 -5.94
CA LEU A 246 -1.93 -16.87 -4.83
C LEU A 246 -0.42 -16.77 -4.87
N LEU A 247 0.10 -15.56 -5.10
CA LEU A 247 1.52 -15.26 -5.00
C LEU A 247 1.83 -14.85 -3.57
N VAL A 248 2.85 -15.46 -2.98
CA VAL A 248 3.27 -15.19 -1.60
C VAL A 248 4.72 -14.74 -1.63
N SER A 249 4.98 -13.52 -1.15
CA SER A 249 6.32 -12.96 -1.01
C SER A 249 6.74 -12.90 0.45
N TYR A 250 8.01 -13.15 0.71
CA TYR A 250 8.61 -12.94 2.03
C TYR A 250 9.62 -11.81 1.95
N ARG A 251 9.66 -10.94 2.95
CA ARG A 251 10.67 -9.88 3.12
C ARG A 251 11.33 -9.98 4.49
N ASP A 252 12.64 -9.74 4.54
CA ASP A 252 13.41 -9.62 5.76
C ASP A 252 13.96 -8.19 5.89
N GLY A 253 13.29 -7.37 6.71
CA GLY A 253 13.61 -5.95 6.82
C GLY A 253 13.20 -5.14 5.58
N CYS A 254 14.04 -4.15 5.24
CA CYS A 254 13.74 -3.11 4.23
C CYS A 254 14.69 -3.14 3.03
N GLU A 255 15.51 -4.18 2.89
CA GLU A 255 16.32 -4.34 1.69
C GLU A 255 15.41 -4.58 0.47
N PRO A 256 15.77 -4.07 -0.72
CA PRO A 256 15.00 -4.29 -1.94
C PRO A 256 15.25 -5.70 -2.47
N ASN A 257 14.77 -6.69 -1.74
CA ASN A 257 14.74 -8.10 -2.11
C ASN A 257 13.52 -8.79 -1.50
N ASN A 258 13.12 -9.90 -2.12
CA ASN A 258 12.07 -10.75 -1.57
C ASN A 258 12.21 -12.18 -2.09
N LEU A 259 11.69 -13.13 -1.33
CA LEU A 259 11.37 -14.44 -1.87
C LEU A 259 10.03 -14.37 -2.62
N LEU A 260 9.78 -15.32 -3.51
CA LEU A 260 8.51 -15.43 -4.23
C LEU A 260 8.09 -16.89 -4.38
N TYR A 261 6.92 -17.22 -3.85
CA TYR A 261 6.29 -18.53 -3.89
C TYR A 261 4.90 -18.39 -4.49
N TYR A 262 4.29 -19.51 -4.88
CA TYR A 262 2.88 -19.52 -5.31
C TYR A 262 2.10 -20.73 -4.78
N CYS A 263 0.79 -20.58 -4.75
CA CYS A 263 -0.18 -21.67 -4.59
C CYS A 263 -1.16 -21.64 -5.76
N ASP A 264 -1.45 -22.79 -6.39
CA ASP A 264 -2.51 -22.93 -7.39
C ASP A 264 -3.86 -23.14 -6.69
N LEU A 265 -4.62 -22.06 -6.53
CA LEU A 265 -5.93 -22.06 -5.88
C LEU A 265 -6.95 -22.92 -6.64
N ALA A 266 -6.86 -22.98 -7.97
CA ALA A 266 -7.75 -23.82 -8.76
C ALA A 266 -7.49 -25.32 -8.52
N SER A 267 -6.23 -25.71 -8.25
CA SER A 267 -5.89 -27.10 -7.93
C SER A 267 -6.55 -27.62 -6.65
N ILE A 268 -6.89 -26.71 -5.73
CA ILE A 268 -7.61 -27.01 -4.48
C ILE A 268 -9.08 -26.59 -4.54
N ASN A 269 -9.62 -26.29 -5.72
CA ASN A 269 -10.98 -25.79 -5.92
C ASN A 269 -11.35 -24.61 -5.01
N TYR A 270 -10.40 -23.72 -4.73
CA TYR A 270 -10.56 -22.58 -3.81
C TYR A 270 -10.98 -22.98 -2.38
N SER A 271 -10.80 -24.25 -1.99
CA SER A 271 -11.11 -24.76 -0.66
C SER A 271 -9.96 -24.48 0.31
N ILE A 272 -9.91 -23.25 0.83
CA ILE A 272 -8.87 -22.81 1.76
C ILE A 272 -9.28 -23.20 3.19
N THR A 273 -8.82 -24.37 3.65
CA THR A 273 -9.21 -24.95 4.95
C THR A 273 -8.04 -25.16 5.91
N GLY A 274 -6.83 -24.74 5.54
CA GLY A 274 -5.64 -24.83 6.37
C GLY A 274 -4.42 -24.23 5.68
N LYS A 275 -3.24 -24.63 6.16
CA LYS A 275 -1.97 -24.16 5.59
C LYS A 275 -1.85 -24.53 4.11
N LEU A 276 -1.49 -23.55 3.31
CA LEU A 276 -1.33 -23.72 1.87
C LEU A 276 0.01 -24.38 1.53
N ASN A 277 0.01 -25.27 0.54
CA ASN A 277 1.25 -25.81 -0.03
C ASN A 277 1.84 -24.77 -0.99
N LEU A 278 2.94 -24.14 -0.58
CA LEU A 278 3.64 -23.11 -1.37
C LEU A 278 4.76 -23.72 -2.19
N ILE A 279 4.76 -23.43 -3.49
CA ILE A 279 5.81 -23.86 -4.43
C ILE A 279 6.75 -22.68 -4.67
N PRO A 280 8.08 -22.84 -4.49
CA PRO A 280 9.04 -21.76 -4.71
C PRO A 280 9.16 -21.39 -6.19
N ILE A 281 9.19 -20.09 -6.48
CA ILE A 281 9.67 -19.52 -7.74
C ILE A 281 11.07 -18.94 -7.51
N VAL A 282 11.23 -18.22 -6.40
CA VAL A 282 12.50 -17.69 -5.89
C VAL A 282 12.58 -17.92 -4.39
N ASP A 283 13.64 -18.59 -3.96
CA ASP A 283 13.89 -19.00 -2.57
C ASP A 283 15.17 -18.38 -1.97
N GLU A 284 15.72 -17.35 -2.62
CA GLU A 284 16.87 -16.56 -2.16
C GLU A 284 16.60 -15.04 -2.16
N PHE A 285 17.07 -14.33 -1.13
CA PHE A 285 16.97 -12.87 -1.01
C PHE A 285 18.06 -12.14 -1.81
N GLU A 286 17.99 -12.22 -3.14
CA GLU A 286 19.01 -11.61 -4.01
C GLU A 286 18.53 -10.40 -4.82
N ALA A 287 17.21 -10.29 -5.03
CA ALA A 287 16.60 -9.27 -5.87
C ALA A 287 15.12 -9.09 -5.51
N VAL A 288 14.54 -8.01 -6.01
CA VAL A 288 13.10 -7.77 -6.02
C VAL A 288 12.43 -8.64 -7.09
N TYR A 289 11.27 -9.19 -6.77
CA TYR A 289 10.37 -9.87 -7.69
C TYR A 289 8.95 -9.41 -7.42
N GLU A 290 8.55 -8.33 -8.09
CA GLU A 290 7.23 -7.74 -7.99
C GLU A 290 6.34 -8.21 -9.15
N TYR A 291 5.15 -8.70 -8.84
CA TYR A 291 4.20 -9.15 -9.84
C TYR A 291 3.57 -7.96 -10.59
N VAL A 292 3.38 -8.13 -11.91
CA VAL A 292 2.73 -7.12 -12.77
C VAL A 292 1.45 -7.67 -13.40
N THR A 293 1.50 -8.88 -13.95
CA THR A 293 0.38 -9.57 -14.62
C THR A 293 0.79 -11.00 -14.98
N ASN A 294 -0.12 -11.79 -15.53
CA ASN A 294 0.20 -13.09 -16.15
C ASN A 294 -0.66 -13.42 -17.36
N GLU A 295 -0.13 -14.31 -18.21
CA GLU A 295 -0.83 -15.03 -19.29
C GLU A 295 -0.77 -16.53 -19.01
N GLY A 296 -1.86 -17.10 -18.49
CA GLY A 296 -1.83 -18.48 -17.99
C GLY A 296 -0.77 -18.64 -16.89
N PRO A 297 0.17 -19.61 -16.98
CA PRO A 297 1.26 -19.76 -16.01
C PRO A 297 2.45 -18.81 -16.23
N LEU A 298 2.46 -18.02 -17.30
CA LEU A 298 3.56 -17.10 -17.60
C LEU A 298 3.37 -15.79 -16.83
N LEU A 299 4.12 -15.60 -15.74
CA LEU A 299 4.12 -14.36 -14.97
C LEU A 299 5.00 -13.31 -15.64
N VAL A 300 4.60 -12.05 -15.53
CA VAL A 300 5.44 -10.88 -15.80
C VAL A 300 5.84 -10.28 -14.47
N LEU A 301 7.14 -10.19 -14.21
CA LEU A 301 7.69 -9.68 -12.95
C LEU A 301 8.60 -8.47 -13.21
N ARG A 302 8.52 -7.45 -12.36
CA ARG A 302 9.53 -6.39 -12.26
C ARG A 302 10.64 -6.87 -11.32
N THR A 303 11.88 -6.74 -11.74
CA THR A 303 13.04 -7.19 -10.96
C THR A 303 14.26 -6.29 -11.11
N ASN A 304 15.10 -6.24 -10.08
CA ASN A 304 16.43 -5.62 -10.10
C ASN A 304 17.56 -6.65 -10.22
N LEU A 305 17.26 -7.94 -10.47
CA LEU A 305 18.26 -8.99 -10.65
C LEU A 305 19.23 -8.65 -11.79
N ASN A 306 20.50 -8.41 -11.43
CA ASN A 306 21.55 -7.94 -12.35
C ASN A 306 21.15 -6.67 -13.15
N ALA A 307 20.24 -5.86 -12.60
CA ALA A 307 19.61 -4.73 -13.26
C ALA A 307 19.25 -3.66 -12.21
N PRO A 308 20.21 -2.85 -11.71
CA PRO A 308 19.96 -1.89 -10.63
C PRO A 308 18.89 -0.83 -10.97
N MET A 309 18.65 -0.56 -12.26
CA MET A 309 17.58 0.33 -12.74
C MET A 309 16.29 -0.41 -13.10
N TYR A 310 16.16 -1.66 -12.66
CA TYR A 310 15.06 -2.59 -12.90
C TYR A 310 14.83 -2.93 -14.38
N LYS A 311 14.11 -4.04 -14.57
CA LYS A 311 13.64 -4.55 -15.86
C LYS A 311 12.34 -5.33 -15.67
N LEU A 312 11.67 -5.69 -16.76
CA LEU A 312 10.58 -6.66 -16.73
C LEU A 312 11.08 -7.99 -17.30
N ILE A 313 10.78 -9.08 -16.60
CA ILE A 313 11.06 -10.45 -17.04
C ILE A 313 9.77 -11.25 -17.15
N THR A 314 9.83 -12.35 -17.89
CA THR A 314 8.80 -13.39 -17.91
C THR A 314 9.30 -14.67 -17.25
N VAL A 315 8.44 -15.29 -16.45
CA VAL A 315 8.72 -16.54 -15.73
C VAL A 315 7.54 -17.49 -15.89
N ASP A 316 7.79 -18.66 -16.49
CA ASP A 316 6.80 -19.74 -16.56
C ASP A 316 6.87 -20.59 -15.29
N ILE A 317 5.86 -20.51 -14.42
CA ILE A 317 5.87 -21.20 -13.13
C ILE A 317 5.74 -22.73 -13.24
N THR A 318 5.42 -23.24 -14.43
CA THR A 318 5.44 -24.69 -14.71
C THR A 318 6.85 -25.20 -15.02
N ASN A 319 7.77 -24.30 -15.36
CA ASN A 319 9.18 -24.59 -15.59
C ASN A 319 10.06 -23.42 -15.08
N PRO A 320 10.08 -23.17 -13.76
CA PRO A 320 10.58 -21.92 -13.17
C PRO A 320 12.10 -21.80 -13.15
N ASP A 321 12.84 -22.76 -13.73
CA ASP A 321 14.29 -22.71 -13.83
C ASP A 321 14.75 -21.39 -14.47
N ARG A 322 15.74 -20.75 -13.84
CA ARG A 322 16.27 -19.43 -14.21
C ARG A 322 16.77 -19.36 -15.65
N THR A 323 17.21 -20.48 -16.22
CA THR A 323 17.64 -20.55 -17.63
C THR A 323 16.51 -20.30 -18.62
N ASN A 324 15.24 -20.45 -18.20
CA ASN A 324 14.06 -20.20 -19.02
C ASN A 324 13.54 -18.76 -18.91
N TRP A 325 14.06 -17.96 -17.98
CA TRP A 325 13.60 -16.59 -17.76
C TRP A 325 14.05 -15.70 -18.91
N LYS A 326 13.18 -14.78 -19.33
CA LYS A 326 13.45 -13.88 -20.46
C LYS A 326 13.15 -12.45 -20.11
N ASP A 327 14.03 -11.55 -20.53
CA ASP A 327 13.77 -10.10 -20.47
C ASP A 327 12.62 -9.77 -21.43
N LEU A 328 11.52 -9.26 -20.88
CA LEU A 328 10.41 -8.70 -21.64
C LEU A 328 10.70 -7.23 -22.01
N ILE A 329 11.09 -6.44 -21.01
CA ILE A 329 11.63 -5.09 -21.22
C ILE A 329 13.00 -5.08 -20.58
N ALA A 330 14.04 -5.00 -21.43
CA ALA A 330 15.42 -5.06 -21.00
C ALA A 330 15.83 -3.90 -20.09
N HIS A 331 16.85 -4.14 -19.26
CA HIS A 331 17.44 -3.16 -18.37
C HIS A 331 18.04 -1.96 -19.14
N ASN A 332 17.83 -0.75 -18.61
CA ASN A 332 18.49 0.46 -19.07
C ASN A 332 19.35 1.05 -17.94
N GLY A 333 20.66 1.15 -18.13
CA GLY A 333 21.60 1.57 -17.09
C GLY A 333 21.48 3.03 -16.60
N THR A 334 20.66 3.87 -17.24
CA THR A 334 20.50 5.30 -16.87
C THR A 334 19.06 5.70 -16.55
N VAL A 335 18.10 4.80 -16.72
CA VAL A 335 16.67 5.11 -16.56
C VAL A 335 16.01 4.04 -15.68
N LEU A 336 15.54 4.43 -14.51
CA LEU A 336 14.90 3.55 -13.54
C LEU A 336 13.49 3.19 -14.02
N LEU A 337 13.16 1.90 -14.11
CA LEU A 337 11.79 1.42 -14.31
C LEU A 337 11.07 1.38 -12.95
N GLU A 338 10.18 2.34 -12.72
CA GLU A 338 9.51 2.55 -11.42
C GLU A 338 8.32 1.60 -11.23
N CYS A 339 7.51 1.40 -12.27
CA CYS A 339 6.38 0.47 -12.24
C CYS A 339 5.91 0.13 -13.67
N ALA A 340 5.12 -0.92 -13.79
CA ALA A 340 4.39 -1.27 -14.99
C ALA A 340 2.96 -1.69 -14.61
N THR A 341 1.97 -1.28 -15.42
CA THR A 341 0.57 -1.62 -15.22
C THR A 341 0.01 -2.23 -16.50
N CYS A 342 -0.58 -3.42 -16.40
CA CYS A 342 -1.22 -4.08 -17.53
C CYS A 342 -2.66 -3.59 -17.69
N VAL A 343 -2.98 -3.07 -18.87
CA VAL A 343 -4.29 -2.52 -19.21
C VAL A 343 -4.67 -2.94 -20.63
N HIS A 344 -5.97 -3.03 -20.91
CA HIS A 344 -6.51 -3.40 -22.22
C HIS A 344 -6.01 -4.77 -22.73
N GLN A 345 -5.87 -5.73 -21.83
CA GLN A 345 -5.45 -7.12 -22.01
C GLN A 345 -4.00 -7.30 -22.46
N ASP A 346 -3.53 -6.49 -23.39
CA ASP A 346 -2.28 -6.70 -24.12
C ASP A 346 -1.32 -5.51 -24.09
N LYS A 347 -1.61 -4.45 -23.30
CA LYS A 347 -0.75 -3.27 -23.17
C LYS A 347 -0.18 -3.13 -21.77
N LEU A 348 1.06 -2.66 -21.71
CA LEU A 348 1.76 -2.27 -20.49
C LEU A 348 2.00 -0.77 -20.53
N ILE A 349 1.45 -0.04 -19.56
CA ILE A 349 1.86 1.34 -19.29
C ILE A 349 3.06 1.26 -18.34
N VAL A 350 4.20 1.79 -18.77
CA VAL A 350 5.47 1.71 -18.02
C VAL A 350 5.88 3.10 -17.57
N SER A 351 6.02 3.28 -16.25
CA SER A 351 6.60 4.49 -15.66
C SER A 351 8.08 4.34 -15.45
N ARG A 352 8.83 5.36 -15.84
CA ARG A 352 10.27 5.45 -15.66
C ARG A 352 10.66 6.77 -15.02
N LEU A 353 11.71 6.74 -14.21
CA LEU A 353 12.37 7.92 -13.68
C LEU A 353 13.66 8.19 -14.46
N GLN A 354 13.72 9.35 -15.10
CA GLN A 354 14.91 9.82 -15.80
C GLN A 354 15.27 11.22 -15.30
N ASP A 355 16.47 11.35 -14.71
CA ASP A 355 16.94 12.59 -14.06
C ASP A 355 15.87 13.19 -13.13
N VAL A 356 15.26 12.36 -12.28
CA VAL A 356 14.22 12.74 -11.31
C VAL A 356 12.93 13.29 -11.95
N LYS A 357 12.62 12.88 -13.19
CA LYS A 357 11.38 13.22 -13.90
C LYS A 357 10.70 11.95 -14.40
N SER A 358 9.38 11.86 -14.24
CA SER A 358 8.63 10.72 -14.77
C SER A 358 8.58 10.76 -16.31
N ARG A 359 8.61 9.57 -16.91
CA ARG A 359 8.40 9.29 -18.33
C ARG A 359 7.44 8.13 -18.44
N LEU A 360 6.42 8.27 -19.29
CA LEU A 360 5.45 7.22 -19.54
C LEU A 360 5.58 6.72 -20.98
N SER A 361 5.48 5.41 -21.15
CA SER A 361 5.36 4.79 -22.46
C SER A 361 4.42 3.60 -22.41
N VAL A 362 3.81 3.28 -23.54
CA VAL A 362 2.98 2.09 -23.72
C VAL A 362 3.76 1.05 -24.50
N HIS A 363 3.72 -0.20 -24.03
CA HIS A 363 4.40 -1.35 -24.63
C HIS A 363 3.40 -2.48 -24.90
N LYS A 364 3.69 -3.35 -25.86
CA LYS A 364 2.96 -4.61 -26.06
C LYS A 364 3.33 -5.61 -24.98
N LEU A 365 2.36 -6.25 -24.34
CA LEU A 365 2.58 -7.24 -23.29
C LEU A 365 3.32 -8.49 -23.81
N GLN A 366 3.01 -8.94 -25.03
CA GLN A 366 3.53 -10.20 -25.56
C GLN A 366 5.02 -10.11 -25.96
N THR A 367 5.48 -8.93 -26.38
CA THR A 367 6.82 -8.74 -26.94
C THR A 367 7.67 -7.74 -26.16
N GLY A 368 7.07 -6.91 -25.31
CA GLY A 368 7.73 -5.78 -24.64
C GLY A 368 8.07 -4.61 -25.57
N GLU A 369 7.74 -4.71 -26.85
CA GLU A 369 8.00 -3.68 -27.85
C GLU A 369 7.28 -2.38 -27.47
N LYS A 370 7.99 -1.25 -27.53
CA LYS A 370 7.42 0.06 -27.28
C LYS A 370 6.48 0.46 -28.42
N ILE A 371 5.24 0.79 -28.08
CA ILE A 371 4.23 1.33 -29.00
C ILE A 371 4.42 2.83 -29.15
N GLN A 372 4.36 3.57 -28.03
CA GLN A 372 4.37 5.03 -28.03
C GLN A 372 4.86 5.59 -26.69
N ASP A 373 5.51 6.74 -26.70
CA ASP A 373 5.68 7.56 -25.50
C ASP A 373 4.39 8.37 -25.25
N LEU A 374 4.06 8.58 -23.98
CA LEU A 374 2.96 9.46 -23.56
C LEU A 374 3.58 10.77 -23.07
N GLU A 375 3.32 11.86 -23.81
CA GLU A 375 3.87 13.18 -23.51
C GLU A 375 3.39 13.68 -22.16
N LEU A 376 4.34 14.08 -21.30
CA LEU A 376 4.08 14.63 -19.98
C LEU A 376 4.92 15.90 -19.76
N PRO A 377 4.39 16.90 -19.04
CA PRO A 377 5.18 18.02 -18.57
C PRO A 377 6.20 17.58 -17.51
N LEU A 378 7.11 18.48 -17.11
CA LEU A 378 8.09 18.21 -16.06
C LEU A 378 7.38 18.00 -14.71
N GLY A 379 7.54 16.82 -14.13
CA GLY A 379 6.99 16.47 -12.83
C GLY A 379 7.00 14.97 -12.59
N SER A 380 6.05 14.52 -11.78
CA SER A 380 5.95 13.14 -11.30
C SER A 380 4.58 12.56 -11.59
N VAL A 381 4.57 11.30 -12.06
CA VAL A 381 3.37 10.46 -12.07
C VAL A 381 3.21 9.89 -10.66
N CYS A 382 2.09 10.17 -10.01
CA CYS A 382 1.81 9.77 -8.63
C CYS A 382 0.66 8.75 -8.51
N GLY A 383 0.18 8.23 -9.63
CA GLY A 383 -0.78 7.12 -9.66
C GLY A 383 -1.18 6.76 -11.08
N ILE A 384 -1.35 5.45 -11.32
CA ILE A 384 -1.90 4.90 -12.55
C ILE A 384 -3.00 3.93 -12.14
N THR A 385 -4.20 4.11 -12.68
CA THR A 385 -5.31 3.18 -12.50
C THR A 385 -5.75 2.63 -13.84
N GLY A 386 -6.24 1.39 -13.83
CA GLY A 386 -6.62 0.64 -15.02
C GLY A 386 -6.23 -0.82 -14.81
N ARG A 387 -7.21 -1.71 -14.82
CA ARG A 387 -6.96 -3.15 -14.71
C ARG A 387 -6.69 -3.71 -16.10
N LYS A 388 -6.15 -4.93 -16.13
CA LYS A 388 -5.95 -5.68 -17.37
C LYS A 388 -7.21 -5.73 -18.24
N ARG A 389 -8.40 -5.83 -17.63
CA ARG A 389 -9.67 -5.86 -18.35
C ARG A 389 -10.22 -4.50 -18.80
N ASP A 390 -9.71 -3.40 -18.26
CA ASP A 390 -10.20 -2.06 -18.58
C ASP A 390 -9.57 -1.55 -19.88
N THR A 391 -10.30 -0.72 -20.64
CA THR A 391 -9.84 -0.13 -21.90
C THR A 391 -9.25 1.28 -21.72
N ILE A 392 -9.52 1.92 -20.59
CA ILE A 392 -9.09 3.27 -20.26
C ILE A 392 -8.22 3.20 -19.00
N ALA A 393 -7.07 3.88 -19.06
CA ALA A 393 -6.24 4.12 -17.88
C ALA A 393 -6.37 5.58 -17.44
N PHE A 394 -6.23 5.85 -16.14
CA PHE A 394 -6.11 7.21 -15.60
C PHE A 394 -4.76 7.41 -14.95
N ILE A 395 -4.17 8.58 -15.19
CA ILE A 395 -2.80 8.91 -14.77
C ILE A 395 -2.86 10.20 -13.96
N ARG A 396 -2.42 10.14 -12.70
CA ARG A 396 -2.30 11.31 -11.83
C ARG A 396 -0.89 11.87 -11.97
N PHE A 397 -0.81 13.15 -12.28
CA PHE A 397 0.44 13.89 -12.45
C PHE A 397 0.50 15.08 -11.50
N THR A 398 1.67 15.40 -10.98
CA THR A 398 1.92 16.59 -10.14
C THR A 398 3.29 17.20 -10.42
N SER A 399 3.45 18.48 -10.12
CA SER A 399 4.71 19.21 -10.20
C SER A 399 4.74 20.35 -9.19
N PHE A 400 5.88 21.01 -9.00
CA PHE A 400 6.04 22.07 -7.98
C PHE A 400 5.00 23.19 -8.06
N LEU A 401 4.55 23.53 -9.27
CA LEU A 401 3.55 24.57 -9.53
C LEU A 401 2.26 24.00 -10.11
N THR A 402 2.05 22.70 -10.00
CA THR A 402 0.86 22.00 -10.53
C THR A 402 0.38 21.01 -9.47
N PRO A 403 -0.63 21.38 -8.65
CA PRO A 403 -1.04 20.58 -7.50
C PRO A 403 -1.39 19.13 -7.86
N GLY A 404 -2.17 18.95 -8.93
CA GLY A 404 -2.49 17.65 -9.49
C GLY A 404 -3.33 17.77 -10.75
N GLN A 405 -3.04 16.94 -11.74
CA GLN A 405 -3.87 16.73 -12.93
C GLN A 405 -4.15 15.23 -13.06
N VAL A 406 -5.36 14.89 -13.51
CA VAL A 406 -5.72 13.51 -13.84
C VAL A 406 -5.94 13.46 -15.33
N PHE A 407 -5.09 12.72 -16.03
CA PHE A 407 -5.24 12.43 -17.44
C PHE A 407 -6.00 11.11 -17.63
N SER A 408 -6.73 11.01 -18.72
CA SER A 408 -7.28 9.74 -19.21
C SER A 408 -6.55 9.32 -20.49
N CYS A 409 -6.34 8.01 -20.65
CA CYS A 409 -5.77 7.41 -21.86
C CYS A 409 -6.67 6.27 -22.32
N ASP A 410 -7.38 6.46 -23.43
CA ASP A 410 -8.16 5.42 -24.08
C ASP A 410 -7.25 4.56 -24.96
N LEU A 411 -6.97 3.34 -24.49
CA LEU A 411 -6.03 2.43 -25.13
C LEU A 411 -6.61 1.74 -26.36
N THR A 412 -7.87 1.98 -26.73
CA THR A 412 -8.46 1.45 -27.98
C THR A 412 -8.26 2.38 -29.17
N LYS A 413 -7.67 3.57 -28.96
CA LYS A 413 -7.51 4.61 -29.99
C LYS A 413 -6.06 4.73 -30.46
N GLU A 414 -5.88 5.11 -31.71
CA GLU A 414 -4.58 5.46 -32.29
C GLU A 414 -4.67 6.82 -33.03
N PRO A 415 -3.70 7.74 -32.85
CA PRO A 415 -2.58 7.66 -31.91
C PRO A 415 -3.03 7.73 -30.44
N LEU A 416 -2.23 7.15 -29.52
CA LEU A 416 -2.50 7.22 -28.09
C LEU A 416 -2.28 8.66 -27.61
N SER A 417 -3.15 9.16 -26.74
CA SER A 417 -3.03 10.52 -26.21
C SER A 417 -3.58 10.61 -24.80
N LEU A 418 -2.94 11.45 -24.00
CA LEU A 418 -3.45 11.86 -22.69
C LEU A 418 -4.46 12.99 -22.90
N LYS A 419 -5.65 12.83 -22.32
CA LYS A 419 -6.72 13.83 -22.34
C LYS A 419 -7.04 14.34 -20.96
#